data_AF-A0A2D9LLU0-F1
#
_entry.id   AF-A0A2D9LLU0-F1
#
_cell.length_a   1.000
_cell.length_b   1.000
_cell.length_c   1.000
_cell.angle_alpha   90.00
_cell.angle_beta   90.00
_cell.angle_gamma   90.00
#
_symmetry.space_group_name_H-M   'P 1'
#
loop_
_entity.id
_entity.type
_entity.pdbx_description
1 polymer ?
#
loop_
_entity_poly.entity_id
_entity_poly.type
_entity_poly.pdbx_seq_one_letter_code
_entity_poly.pdbx_strand_id
1 'polypeptide(L)' 'SERGLTVLCTLHQLELAQQYGDRIVGMKAGTVVLDSPRSTVSLNSMRELYQGETRVDQTSL' A
#
# COMPACT_ATOMS: atom_id res chain seq x y z
N SER A 1 19.76 5.53 -2.44
CA SER A 1 19.95 6.04 -1.06
C SER A 1 21.27 5.50 -0.52
N GLU A 2 22.21 6.40 -0.26
CA GLU A 2 23.64 6.15 0.00
C GLU A 2 23.98 5.58 1.40
N ARG A 3 23.14 4.72 1.98
CA ARG A 3 23.40 4.17 3.35
C ARG A 3 23.27 2.66 3.50
N GLY A 4 22.89 1.92 2.45
CA GLY A 4 22.73 0.45 2.52
C GLY A 4 21.68 -0.01 3.53
N LEU A 5 20.74 0.87 3.89
CA LEU A 5 19.69 0.59 4.87
C LEU A 5 18.43 0.09 4.17
N THR A 6 17.79 -0.91 4.77
CA THR A 6 16.43 -1.32 4.39
C THR A 6 15.43 -0.43 5.09
N VAL A 7 14.48 0.13 4.34
CA VAL A 7 13.43 1.00 4.85
C VAL A 7 12.08 0.32 4.65
N LEU A 8 11.27 0.29 5.71
CA LEU A 8 9.87 -0.11 5.64
C LEU A 8 9.02 1.13 5.96
N CYS A 9 8.12 1.49 5.05
CA CYS A 9 7.20 2.61 5.22
C CYS A 9 5.77 2.14 4.98
N THR A 10 4.85 2.61 5.83
CA THR A 10 3.41 2.43 5.66
C THR A 10 2.83 3.71 5.05
N LEU A 11 2.27 3.62 3.84
CA LEU A 11 1.75 4.77 3.09
C LEU A 11 0.30 4.52 2.69
N HIS A 12 -0.55 5.53 2.82
CA HIS A 12 -1.91 5.54 2.26
C HIS A 12 -1.93 6.15 0.84
N GLN A 13 -0.90 6.92 0.48
CA GLN A 13 -0.78 7.59 -0.81
C GLN A 13 -0.13 6.63 -1.82
N LEU A 14 -0.92 6.14 -2.77
CA LEU A 14 -0.51 5.12 -3.74
C LEU A 14 0.59 5.61 -4.68
N GLU A 15 0.55 6.88 -5.04
CA GLU A 15 1.50 7.51 -5.97
C GLU A 15 2.91 7.50 -5.41
N LEU A 16 3.06 7.79 -4.11
CA LEU A 16 4.35 7.75 -3.43
C LEU A 16 4.91 6.33 -3.33
N ALA A 17 4.05 5.35 -3.02
CA ALA A 17 4.46 3.95 -2.97
C ALA A 17 4.98 3.48 -4.34
N GLN A 18 4.31 3.88 -5.43
CA GLN A 18 4.75 3.57 -6.80
C GLN A 18 6.03 4.30 -7.22
N GLN A 19 6.23 5.53 -6.76
CA GLN A 19 7.37 6.35 -7.14
C GLN A 19 8.66 5.96 -6.40
N TYR A 20 8.56 5.59 -5.12
CA TYR A 20 9.72 5.42 -4.24
C TYR A 20 9.93 3.99 -3.71
N GLY A 21 8.90 3.14 -3.71
CA GLY A 21 9.01 1.78 -3.17
C GLY A 21 9.51 0.78 -4.21
N ASP A 22 10.51 -0.04 -3.85
CA ASP A 22 11.00 -1.10 -4.74
C ASP A 22 10.07 -2.34 -4.76
N ARG A 23 9.42 -2.62 -3.63
CA ARG A 23 8.48 -3.72 -3.40
C ARG A 23 7.23 -3.18 -2.74
N ILE A 24 6.07 -3.60 -3.22
CA ILE A 24 4.77 -3.18 -2.70
C ILE A 24 4.14 -4.36 -1.97
N VAL A 25 3.77 -4.12 -0.71
CA VAL A 25 3.00 -5.05 0.11
C VAL A 25 1.65 -4.42 0.40
N GLY A 26 0.59 -5.02 -0.14
CA GLY A 26 -0.79 -4.58 0.06
C GLY A 26 -1.54 -5.51 0.99
N MET A 27 -2.24 -4.93 1.96
CA MET A 27 -3.03 -5.67 2.95
C MET A 27 -4.50 -5.31 2.87
N LYS A 28 -5.36 -6.30 3.05
CA LYS A 28 -6.82 -6.13 3.14
C LYS A 28 -7.37 -7.09 4.19
N ALA A 29 -8.25 -6.60 5.07
CA ALA A 29 -8.86 -7.39 6.14
C ALA A 29 -7.84 -8.21 6.98
N GLY A 30 -6.71 -7.59 7.33
CA GLY A 30 -5.64 -8.24 8.12
C GLY A 30 -4.77 -9.24 7.36
N THR A 31 -4.95 -9.39 6.04
CA THR A 31 -4.21 -10.37 5.22
C THR A 31 -3.40 -9.67 4.14
N VAL A 32 -2.20 -10.18 3.84
CA VAL A 32 -1.39 -9.74 2.68
C VAL A 32 -2.00 -10.31 1.41
N VAL A 33 -2.46 -9.44 0.51
CA VAL A 33 -3.11 -9.81 -0.75
C VAL A 33 -2.30 -9.39 -1.98
N LEU A 34 -1.27 -8.56 -1.78
CA LEU A 34 -0.34 -8.12 -2.80
C LEU A 34 1.06 -8.13 -2.21
N ASP A 35 2.00 -8.76 -2.91
CA ASP A 35 3.40 -8.79 -2.53
C ASP A 35 4.26 -8.95 -3.78
N SER A 36 4.63 -7.83 -4.38
CA SER A 36 5.22 -7.83 -5.71
C SER A 36 6.21 -6.67 -5.92
N PRO A 37 7.20 -6.82 -6.82
CA PRO A 37 8.02 -5.69 -7.27
C PRO A 37 7.16 -4.59 -7.89
N ARG A 38 7.52 -3.32 -7.69
CA ARG A 38 6.74 -2.18 -8.20
C ARG A 38 6.42 -2.26 -9.70
N SER A 39 7.35 -2.81 -10.50
CA SER A 39 7.22 -2.92 -11.96
C SER A 39 6.08 -3.84 -12.40
N THR A 40 5.58 -4.68 -11.50
CA THR A 40 4.52 -5.65 -11.77
C THR A 40 3.18 -5.25 -11.17
N VAL A 41 3.13 -4.12 -10.45
CA VAL A 41 1.93 -3.65 -9.75
C VAL A 41 1.35 -2.44 -10.46
N SER A 42 0.10 -2.56 -10.90
CA SER A 42 -0.62 -1.41 -11.47
C SER A 42 -1.28 -0.57 -10.37
N LEU A 43 -1.40 0.74 -10.62
CA LEU A 43 -2.13 1.65 -9.72
C LEU A 43 -3.59 1.21 -9.51
N ASN A 44 -4.20 0.61 -10.54
CA ASN A 44 -5.58 0.12 -10.47
C ASN A 44 -5.71 -1.06 -9.49
N SER A 45 -4.79 -2.02 -9.55
CA SER A 45 -4.76 -3.17 -8.64
C SER A 45 -4.56 -2.73 -7.18
N MET A 46 -3.76 -1.69 -6.95
CA MET A 46 -3.63 -1.11 -5.60
C MET A 46 -4.90 -0.40 -5.13
N ARG A 47 -5.64 0.28 -6.02
CA ARG A 47 -6.92 0.91 -5.64
C ARG A 47 -7.96 -0.10 -5.17
N GLU A 48 -7.94 -1.34 -5.64
CA GLU A 48 -8.85 -2.40 -5.20
C GLU A 48 -8.66 -2.78 -3.71
N LEU A 49 -7.49 -2.49 -3.14
CA LEU A 49 -7.23 -2.65 -1.70
C LEU A 49 -8.09 -1.70 -0.86
N TYR A 50 -8.31 -0.48 -1.38
CA TYR A 50 -9.07 0.59 -0.73
C TYR A 50 -10.57 0.57 -1.09
N GLN A 51 -10.92 -0.04 -2.22
CA GLN A 51 -12.32 -0.28 -2.58
C GLN A 51 -12.93 -1.30 -1.62
N GLY A 52 -13.84 -0.82 -0.76
CA GLY A 52 -14.47 -1.60 0.30
C GLY A 52 -14.19 -1.08 1.71
N GLU A 53 -13.51 0.06 1.87
CA GLU A 53 -13.49 0.78 3.15
C GLU A 53 -14.90 1.29 3.49
N THR A 54 -15.69 0.46 4.16
CA THR A 54 -16.66 0.97 5.13
C THR A 54 -15.91 1.92 6.04
N ARG A 55 -16.25 3.21 5.94
CA ARG A 55 -15.68 4.32 6.71
C ARG A 55 -15.47 3.89 8.17
N VAL A 56 -14.22 3.66 8.58
CA VAL A 56 -13.81 3.60 9.99
C VAL A 56 -13.69 5.03 10.52
N ASP A 57 -14.79 5.76 10.39
CA ASP A 57 -15.03 6.97 11.15
C ASP A 57 -16.54 7.19 11.24
N GLN A 58 -17.19 6.37 12.04
CA GLN A 58 -18.45 6.79 12.65
C GLN A 58 -18.43 6.31 14.09
N THR A 59 -17.56 6.92 14.90
CA THR A 59 -17.84 7.00 16.32
C THR A 59 -19.04 7.93 16.46
N SER A 60 -20.24 7.38 16.27
CA SER A 60 -21.47 7.99 16.75
C SER A 60 -21.40 7.93 18.27
N LEU A 61 -21.05 9.07 18.89
CA LEU A 61 -21.57 9.42 20.21
C LEU A 61 -22.75 10.36 20.01
#